data_AF-A0A3D8RM26-F1
#
_entry.id   AF-A0A3D8RM26-F1
#
_cell.length_a   1.000
_cell.length_b   1.000
_cell.length_c   1.000
_cell.angle_alpha   90.00
_cell.angle_beta   90.00
_cell.angle_gamma   90.00
#
_symmetry.space_group_name_H-M   'P 1'
#
loop_
_entity.id
_entity.type
_entity.pdbx_description
1 polymer ?
#
loop_
_entity_poly.entity_id
_entity_poly.type
_entity_poly.pdbx_seq_one_letter_code
_entity_poly.pdbx_strand_id
1 'polypeptide(L)'
;MRTEAVNNQPLGHHSSFHIIINVSLGCARWPNADVPDTSDRNWMTVPLLCLSEWGSKVWGDGQQPEASSVSWVKWARKQQIFLCPTPFEPLTMGSSDIPPPHVSSHVVPVCNALLQLGGGLWTICYILLTRESIKSQSYGMPMFALAFNFAWELVYALTVAEATLEKICFGIWMAIDCGLVYGLLKYGHNEWNHAPAVKNHLGSIFIVLLGGCLVGHWAFAKWWLDNSLGARQGKFYAGKDMGPDTTELGFWSAATAQLILSAASLSQLLIRGHTGGVSWSVWASRLLGTIVGLDMNYLWAWYFWREAHTYVMSPFAIFLWGTGLACDLAYPFVYLQVQKTTKVLDGGRKIRFETEHVSATRREKNL
;
A
#
# COMPACT_ATOMS: atom_id res chain seq x y z
N MET A 1 -42.69 -37.29 -51.48
CA MET A 1 -42.52 -35.83 -51.45
C MET A 1 -41.02 -35.54 -51.45
N ARG A 2 -40.56 -34.79 -52.46
CA ARG A 2 -39.38 -33.88 -52.55
C ARG A 2 -38.27 -34.05 -51.48
N THR A 3 -37.09 -34.59 -51.85
CA THR A 3 -35.87 -33.96 -52.43
C THR A 3 -34.87 -33.40 -51.41
N GLU A 4 -33.71 -34.05 -51.39
CA GLU A 4 -32.33 -33.54 -51.44
C GLU A 4 -31.73 -32.68 -50.32
N ALA A 5 -30.50 -33.06 -49.99
CA ALA A 5 -29.57 -32.44 -49.07
C ALA A 5 -28.89 -31.20 -49.64
N VAL A 6 -28.62 -30.21 -48.79
CA VAL A 6 -27.55 -29.22 -49.00
C VAL A 6 -26.82 -28.98 -47.68
N ASN A 7 -25.51 -29.18 -47.74
CA ASN A 7 -24.49 -28.89 -46.74
C ASN A 7 -24.29 -27.36 -46.64
N ASN A 8 -24.17 -26.77 -45.45
CA ASN A 8 -23.30 -25.59 -45.22
C ASN A 8 -23.12 -25.23 -43.73
N GLN A 9 -21.93 -24.68 -43.48
CA GLN A 9 -21.20 -24.45 -42.22
C GLN A 9 -21.85 -23.59 -41.10
N PRO A 10 -21.27 -23.59 -39.87
CA PRO A 10 -21.85 -22.93 -38.71
C PRO A 10 -21.53 -21.43 -38.66
N LEU A 11 -22.57 -20.61 -38.47
CA LEU A 11 -22.43 -19.19 -38.14
C LEU A 11 -22.12 -19.04 -36.66
N GLY A 12 -20.90 -18.60 -36.37
CA GLY A 12 -20.53 -18.09 -35.06
C GLY A 12 -21.21 -16.75 -34.79
N HIS A 13 -21.71 -16.58 -33.58
CA HIS A 13 -21.96 -15.27 -33.01
C HIS A 13 -21.35 -15.20 -31.61
N HIS A 14 -20.18 -14.59 -31.55
CA HIS A 14 -19.66 -13.90 -30.38
C HIS A 14 -20.67 -12.82 -29.98
N SER A 15 -21.19 -12.89 -28.75
CA SER A 15 -21.85 -11.76 -28.10
C SER A 15 -20.92 -11.25 -27.00
N SER A 16 -19.98 -10.39 -27.41
CA SER A 16 -19.17 -9.58 -26.49
C SER A 16 -20.05 -8.44 -25.97
N PHE A 17 -20.41 -8.50 -24.69
CA PHE A 17 -20.97 -7.35 -23.97
C PHE A 17 -19.86 -6.31 -23.78
N HIS A 18 -19.80 -5.31 -24.66
CA HIS A 18 -19.03 -4.10 -24.44
C HIS A 18 -19.90 -3.10 -23.66
N ILE A 19 -19.62 -2.94 -22.37
CA ILE A 19 -20.08 -1.76 -21.61
C ILE A 19 -19.13 -0.61 -21.99
N ILE A 20 -19.58 0.25 -22.89
CA ILE A 20 -18.94 1.53 -23.18
C ILE A 20 -19.42 2.51 -22.10
N ILE A 21 -18.58 2.80 -21.11
CA ILE A 21 -18.79 3.94 -20.20
C ILE A 21 -18.37 5.19 -20.97
N ASN A 22 -19.37 5.90 -21.50
CA ASN A 22 -19.19 7.17 -22.17
C ASN A 22 -19.15 8.27 -21.09
N VAL A 23 -17.95 8.67 -20.65
CA VAL A 23 -17.78 9.81 -19.75
C VAL A 23 -17.94 11.08 -20.57
N SER A 24 -19.18 11.57 -20.67
CA SER A 24 -19.45 12.91 -21.16
C SER A 24 -19.00 13.92 -20.09
N LEU A 25 -17.85 14.56 -20.32
CA LEU A 25 -17.43 15.74 -19.54
C LEU A 25 -18.36 16.90 -19.86
N GLY A 26 -19.42 17.04 -19.06
CA GLY A 26 -20.22 18.26 -19.02
C GLY A 26 -19.37 19.40 -18.48
N CYS A 27 -18.98 20.32 -19.36
CA CYS A 27 -18.38 21.61 -18.98
C CYS A 27 -19.42 22.43 -18.22
N ALA A 28 -19.32 22.45 -16.89
CA ALA A 28 -19.95 23.47 -16.07
C ALA A 28 -19.13 24.77 -16.21
N ARG A 29 -19.68 25.75 -16.93
CA ARG A 29 -19.17 27.13 -17.00
C ARG A 29 -19.18 27.76 -15.60
N TRP A 30 -18.03 28.22 -15.15
CA TRP A 30 -17.91 29.25 -14.11
C TRP A 30 -17.58 30.60 -14.77
N PRO A 31 -18.12 31.73 -14.27
CA PRO A 31 -18.04 33.01 -14.96
C PRO A 31 -16.78 33.81 -14.62
N ASN A 32 -16.20 34.41 -15.67
CA ASN A 32 -15.41 35.63 -15.73
C ASN A 32 -14.19 35.76 -14.79
N ALA A 33 -13.02 35.44 -15.33
CA ALA A 33 -11.79 36.16 -15.05
C ALA A 33 -11.05 36.37 -16.38
N ASP A 34 -10.74 37.64 -16.68
CA ASP A 34 -10.15 38.11 -17.92
C ASP A 34 -8.78 37.45 -18.20
N VAL A 35 -8.62 36.91 -19.42
CA VAL A 35 -7.35 36.39 -19.93
C VAL A 35 -6.94 37.24 -21.14
N PRO A 36 -5.73 37.84 -21.16
CA PRO A 36 -5.20 38.46 -22.37
C PRO A 36 -4.75 37.40 -23.38
N ASP A 37 -5.11 37.65 -24.63
CA ASP A 37 -4.73 36.92 -25.83
C ASP A 37 -3.22 37.02 -26.10
N THR A 38 -2.54 35.88 -26.19
CA THR A 38 -1.32 35.74 -27.00
C THR A 38 -1.30 34.37 -27.65
N SER A 39 -1.58 34.38 -28.96
CA SER A 39 -1.18 33.38 -29.91
C SER A 39 0.32 33.08 -29.81
N ASP A 40 0.69 31.85 -29.46
CA ASP A 40 1.80 31.17 -30.11
C ASP A 40 1.77 29.66 -29.87
N ARG A 41 1.91 28.91 -30.97
CA ARG A 41 1.95 27.46 -31.01
C ARG A 41 3.34 27.01 -30.54
N ASN A 42 3.42 26.19 -29.49
CA ASN A 42 4.42 25.13 -29.33
C ASN A 42 4.04 24.21 -28.17
N TRP A 43 3.37 23.10 -28.50
CA TRP A 43 3.14 21.99 -27.58
C TRP A 43 4.33 21.03 -27.69
N MET A 44 5.06 20.85 -26.59
CA MET A 44 6.04 19.80 -26.24
C MET A 44 7.33 20.41 -25.66
N THR A 45 7.33 20.77 -24.36
CA THR A 45 8.49 20.72 -23.43
C THR A 45 8.11 21.32 -22.06
N VAL A 46 7.56 20.53 -21.14
CA VAL A 46 7.49 20.88 -19.69
C VAL A 46 7.60 19.55 -18.93
N PRO A 47 8.73 19.27 -18.23
CA PRO A 47 8.88 19.75 -16.86
C PRO A 47 10.35 20.01 -16.47
N LEU A 48 10.85 21.24 -16.66
CA LEU A 48 12.16 21.66 -16.11
C LEU A 48 12.17 23.09 -15.53
N LEU A 49 11.09 23.86 -15.70
CA LEU A 49 11.04 25.28 -15.31
C LEU A 49 10.55 25.55 -13.86
N CYS A 50 10.00 24.55 -13.15
CA CYS A 50 9.65 24.72 -11.73
C CYS A 50 10.85 24.70 -10.76
N LEU A 51 12.03 24.29 -11.22
CA LEU A 51 13.23 24.21 -10.37
C LEU A 51 14.10 25.49 -10.45
N SER A 52 13.96 26.30 -11.49
CA SER A 52 14.75 27.53 -11.65
C SER A 52 14.17 28.74 -10.90
N GLU A 53 12.86 28.81 -10.69
CA GLU A 53 12.22 29.92 -9.95
C GLU A 53 12.32 29.79 -8.42
N TRP A 54 12.66 28.60 -7.90
CA TRP A 54 12.89 28.41 -6.46
C TRP A 54 14.29 28.87 -6.02
N GLY A 55 15.26 28.91 -6.94
CA GLY A 55 16.63 29.35 -6.66
C GLY A 55 16.80 30.87 -6.56
N SER A 56 16.03 31.64 -7.33
CA SER A 56 16.18 33.11 -7.42
C SER A 56 15.49 33.90 -6.30
N LYS A 57 14.62 33.27 -5.51
CA LYS A 57 14.00 33.89 -4.32
C LYS A 57 14.73 33.62 -3.00
N VAL A 58 15.76 32.78 -2.99
CA VAL A 58 16.54 32.43 -1.79
C VAL A 58 17.95 33.02 -1.80
N TRP A 59 18.50 33.35 -2.97
CA TRP A 59 19.78 34.05 -3.10
C TRP A 59 19.57 35.39 -3.79
N GLY A 60 19.78 36.49 -3.05
CA GLY A 60 19.82 37.84 -3.61
C GLY A 60 20.94 37.98 -4.65
N ASP A 61 20.70 38.86 -5.62
CA ASP A 61 21.61 39.12 -6.73
C ASP A 61 23.02 39.50 -6.23
N GLY A 62 24.01 38.78 -6.76
CA GLY A 62 25.41 39.18 -6.70
C GLY A 62 26.23 38.54 -5.58
N GLN A 63 26.61 37.27 -5.76
CA GLN A 63 27.92 36.73 -5.38
C GLN A 63 28.05 35.28 -5.87
N GLN A 64 28.95 35.03 -6.84
CA GLN A 64 29.41 33.68 -7.15
C GLN A 64 30.23 33.15 -5.97
N PRO A 65 29.98 31.93 -5.44
CA PRO A 65 30.89 31.32 -4.50
C PRO A 65 31.84 30.34 -5.19
N GLU A 66 33.13 30.57 -4.99
CA GLU A 66 34.20 29.60 -5.18
C GLU A 66 33.90 28.29 -4.43
N ALA A 67 34.24 27.18 -5.06
CA ALA A 67 34.17 25.85 -4.49
C ALA A 67 35.12 25.72 -3.29
N SER A 68 34.57 25.74 -2.08
CA SER A 68 35.26 25.19 -0.91
C SER A 68 34.28 24.45 0.02
N SER A 69 34.72 23.26 0.39
CA SER A 69 34.03 22.19 1.08
C SER A 69 33.69 22.51 2.54
N VAL A 70 32.63 23.26 2.86
CA VAL A 70 32.20 23.46 4.27
C VAL A 70 30.68 23.68 4.47
N SER A 71 29.77 23.06 3.71
CA SER A 71 28.31 23.21 3.95
C SER A 71 27.61 22.00 4.60
N TRP A 72 28.03 20.77 4.29
CA TRP A 72 27.34 19.56 4.79
C TRP A 72 27.46 19.34 6.29
N VAL A 73 28.63 19.62 6.89
CA VAL A 73 28.85 19.45 8.34
C VAL A 73 28.10 20.51 9.16
N LYS A 74 27.91 21.72 8.62
CA LYS A 74 27.12 22.77 9.28
C LYS A 74 25.62 22.52 9.16
N TRP A 75 25.15 21.95 8.04
CA TRP A 75 23.77 21.49 7.90
C TRP A 75 23.45 20.33 8.86
N ALA A 76 24.34 19.35 8.98
CA ALA A 76 24.20 18.24 9.94
C ALA A 76 24.24 18.69 11.41
N ARG A 77 25.08 19.68 11.76
CA ARG A 77 25.08 20.26 13.12
C ARG A 77 23.84 21.07 13.45
N LYS A 78 23.21 21.72 12.48
CA LYS A 78 21.98 22.48 12.71
C LYS A 78 20.78 21.56 13.02
N GLN A 79 20.84 20.29 12.59
CA GLN A 79 19.90 19.22 12.98
C GLN A 79 20.24 18.58 14.35
N GLN A 80 21.51 18.59 14.77
CA GLN A 80 21.95 17.98 16.04
C GLN A 80 21.75 18.85 17.29
N ILE A 81 21.44 20.15 17.17
CA ILE A 81 21.30 21.06 18.33
C ILE A 81 19.99 20.87 19.11
N PHE A 82 19.06 20.05 18.64
CA PHE A 82 17.85 19.66 19.39
C PHE A 82 17.99 18.37 20.24
N LEU A 83 19.22 17.95 20.52
CA LEU A 83 19.51 16.87 21.48
C LEU A 83 19.94 17.45 22.84
N CYS A 84 19.02 18.15 23.51
CA CYS A 84 19.14 18.38 24.96
C CYS A 84 18.33 17.27 25.66
N PRO A 85 18.92 16.48 26.58
CA PRO A 85 18.18 15.44 27.27
C PRO A 85 17.31 16.09 28.36
N THR A 86 16.03 16.28 28.09
CA THR A 86 15.03 16.48 29.14
C THR A 86 14.74 15.12 29.81
N PRO A 87 14.33 15.12 31.09
CA PRO A 87 14.11 13.88 31.84
C PRO A 87 13.02 13.03 31.17
N PHE A 88 13.24 11.72 31.22
CA PHE A 88 12.37 10.64 30.74
C PHE A 88 10.86 10.93 30.86
N GLU A 89 10.22 11.18 29.73
CA GLU A 89 8.83 10.77 29.47
C GLU A 89 8.76 10.17 28.05
N PRO A 90 8.25 8.94 27.89
CA PRO A 90 8.19 8.29 26.59
C PRO A 90 7.02 8.86 25.77
N LEU A 91 7.29 9.90 24.97
CA LEU A 91 6.36 10.44 23.99
C LEU A 91 6.30 9.53 22.77
N THR A 92 5.08 9.12 22.41
CA THR A 92 4.70 7.98 21.53
C THR A 92 3.40 8.29 20.76
N MET A 93 3.30 7.92 19.49
CA MET A 93 2.14 8.10 18.61
C MET A 93 0.94 7.29 19.11
N GLY A 94 -0.12 7.97 19.56
CA GLY A 94 -1.34 7.34 20.10
C GLY A 94 -1.20 6.62 21.43
N SER A 95 0.01 6.19 21.84
CA SER A 95 0.26 5.65 23.18
C SER A 95 0.40 6.73 24.26
N SER A 96 0.60 7.98 23.85
CA SER A 96 0.61 9.16 24.73
C SER A 96 -0.75 9.82 24.88
N ASP A 97 -1.78 9.26 24.26
CA ASP A 97 -3.12 9.80 24.38
C ASP A 97 -3.57 9.76 25.84
N ILE A 98 -4.07 10.89 26.33
CA ILE A 98 -4.60 11.02 27.69
C ILE A 98 -6.12 11.01 27.58
N PRO A 99 -6.79 9.88 27.91
CA PRO A 99 -8.23 9.82 27.87
C PRO A 99 -8.83 10.77 28.92
N PRO A 100 -10.02 11.37 28.65
CA PRO A 100 -10.70 12.22 29.63
C PRO A 100 -11.13 11.41 30.86
N PRO A 101 -11.41 12.05 32.02
CA PRO A 101 -11.63 11.34 33.29
C PRO A 101 -12.78 10.32 33.31
N HIS A 102 -13.72 10.42 32.37
CA HIS A 102 -14.86 9.51 32.25
C HIS A 102 -14.55 8.25 31.42
N VAL A 103 -13.44 8.25 30.68
CA VAL A 103 -12.94 7.11 29.91
C VAL A 103 -11.98 6.33 30.80
N SER A 104 -12.11 5.00 30.80
CA SER A 104 -11.31 4.16 31.69
C SER A 104 -9.82 4.16 31.32
N SER A 105 -8.94 4.17 32.31
CA SER A 105 -7.48 4.21 32.12
C SER A 105 -6.89 3.00 31.41
N HIS A 106 -7.64 1.89 31.30
CA HIS A 106 -7.17 0.69 30.61
C HIS A 106 -7.30 0.77 29.08
N VAL A 107 -8.03 1.76 28.54
CA VAL A 107 -8.33 1.84 27.10
C VAL A 107 -7.05 1.96 26.27
N VAL A 108 -6.21 2.95 26.56
CA VAL A 108 -4.96 3.19 25.82
C VAL A 108 -3.97 2.03 25.98
N PRO A 109 -3.70 1.49 27.19
CA PRO A 109 -2.87 0.30 27.34
C PRO A 109 -3.34 -0.93 26.55
N VAL A 110 -4.66 -1.17 26.47
CA VAL A 110 -5.21 -2.27 25.68
C VAL A 110 -5.02 -2.03 24.19
N CYS A 111 -5.28 -0.81 23.69
CA CYS A 111 -5.00 -0.43 22.31
C CYS A 111 -3.52 -0.67 21.94
N ASN A 112 -2.60 -0.26 22.81
CA ASN A 112 -1.17 -0.50 22.62
C ASN A 112 -0.84 -2.00 22.57
N ALA A 113 -1.40 -2.80 23.48
CA ALA A 113 -1.18 -4.25 23.48
C ALA A 113 -1.71 -4.91 22.20
N LEU A 114 -2.92 -4.53 21.75
CA LEU A 114 -3.51 -5.01 20.50
C LEU A 114 -2.65 -4.61 19.29
N LEU A 115 -2.18 -3.37 19.23
CA LEU A 115 -1.29 -2.90 18.16
C LEU A 115 0.02 -3.72 18.11
N GLN A 116 0.67 -3.94 19.26
CA GLN A 116 1.91 -4.70 19.33
C GLN A 116 1.72 -6.17 18.96
N LEU A 117 0.62 -6.79 19.40
CA LEU A 117 0.28 -8.18 19.04
C LEU A 117 -0.01 -8.30 17.54
N GLY A 118 -0.82 -7.40 16.99
CA GLY A 118 -1.10 -7.33 15.56
C GLY A 118 0.17 -7.11 14.74
N GLY A 119 1.03 -6.21 15.20
CA GLY A 119 2.31 -5.94 14.56
C GLY A 119 3.28 -7.13 14.61
N GLY A 120 3.29 -7.88 15.71
CA GLY A 120 4.04 -9.14 15.80
C GLY A 120 3.54 -10.20 14.81
N LEU A 121 2.23 -10.33 14.64
CA LEU A 121 1.63 -11.23 13.65
C LEU A 121 1.96 -10.81 12.21
N TRP A 122 1.97 -9.51 11.90
CA TRP A 122 2.44 -8.97 10.62
C TRP A 122 3.91 -9.23 10.37
N THR A 123 4.75 -9.07 11.39
CA THR A 123 6.18 -9.41 11.33
C THR A 123 6.37 -10.88 10.94
N ILE A 124 5.63 -11.78 11.58
CA ILE A 124 5.62 -13.20 11.23
C ILE A 124 5.15 -13.40 9.79
N CYS A 125 4.09 -12.71 9.37
CA CYS A 125 3.56 -12.77 8.00
C CYS A 125 4.63 -12.40 6.96
N TYR A 126 5.36 -11.30 7.16
CA TYR A 126 6.38 -10.83 6.22
C TYR A 126 7.59 -11.77 6.13
N ILE A 127 8.00 -12.35 7.26
CA ILE A 127 9.03 -13.40 7.28
C ILE A 127 8.54 -14.62 6.49
N LEU A 128 7.30 -15.06 6.70
CA LEU A 128 6.73 -16.20 6.00
C LEU A 128 6.56 -15.93 4.50
N LEU A 129 6.13 -14.73 4.11
CA LEU A 129 6.04 -14.30 2.71
C LEU A 129 7.41 -14.33 2.04
N THR A 130 8.44 -13.81 2.69
CA THR A 130 9.82 -13.82 2.17
C THR A 130 10.32 -15.26 1.99
N ARG A 131 10.15 -16.09 3.02
CA ARG A 131 10.54 -17.51 2.98
C ARG A 131 9.82 -18.27 1.88
N GLU A 132 8.51 -18.08 1.75
CA GLU A 132 7.72 -18.75 0.73
C GLU A 132 8.04 -18.23 -0.67
N SER A 133 8.38 -16.96 -0.82
CA SER A 133 8.84 -16.38 -2.08
C SER A 133 10.12 -17.06 -2.57
N ILE A 134 11.10 -17.26 -1.67
CA ILE A 134 12.33 -17.99 -1.97
C ILE A 134 12.04 -19.46 -2.29
N LYS A 135 11.27 -20.14 -1.43
CA LYS A 135 10.97 -21.57 -1.56
C LYS A 135 10.22 -21.91 -2.85
N SER A 136 9.25 -21.08 -3.23
CA SER A 136 8.38 -21.31 -4.38
C SER A 136 8.83 -20.58 -5.64
N GLN A 137 9.95 -19.87 -5.59
CA GLN A 137 10.50 -19.06 -6.68
C GLN A 137 9.43 -18.15 -7.33
N SER A 138 8.62 -17.52 -6.48
CA SER A 138 7.55 -16.60 -6.83
C SER A 138 7.55 -15.45 -5.81
N TYR A 139 6.67 -14.47 -5.94
CA TYR A 139 6.56 -13.38 -4.96
C TYR A 139 5.19 -13.36 -4.32
N GLY A 140 5.16 -13.21 -3.00
CA GLY A 140 3.94 -13.33 -2.20
C GLY A 140 3.05 -12.09 -2.23
N MET A 141 3.62 -10.92 -1.92
CA MET A 141 2.85 -9.67 -1.85
C MET A 141 2.69 -9.04 -3.25
N PRO A 142 1.47 -8.67 -3.69
CA PRO A 142 1.26 -8.00 -4.97
C PRO A 142 2.13 -6.75 -5.14
N MET A 143 2.66 -6.54 -6.35
CA MET A 143 3.69 -5.52 -6.62
C MET A 143 3.29 -4.10 -6.17
N PHE A 144 2.08 -3.67 -6.49
CA PHE A 144 1.59 -2.35 -6.06
C PHE A 144 1.35 -2.28 -4.55
N ALA A 145 0.78 -3.34 -3.96
CA ALA A 145 0.57 -3.40 -2.52
C ALA A 145 1.89 -3.35 -1.74
N LEU A 146 2.94 -4.01 -2.25
CA LEU A 146 4.29 -3.94 -1.69
C LEU A 146 4.88 -2.53 -1.80
N ALA A 147 4.75 -1.88 -2.95
CA ALA A 147 5.22 -0.51 -3.13
C ALA A 147 4.48 0.47 -2.20
N PHE A 148 3.17 0.30 -2.03
CA PHE A 148 2.34 1.09 -1.14
C PHE A 148 2.71 0.85 0.34
N ASN A 149 2.84 -0.41 0.76
CA ASN A 149 3.23 -0.76 2.12
C ASN A 149 4.63 -0.23 2.48
N PHE A 150 5.61 -0.47 1.62
CA PHE A 150 6.98 -0.03 1.88
C PHE A 150 7.09 1.50 1.94
N ALA A 151 6.32 2.21 1.10
CA ALA A 151 6.22 3.66 1.18
C ALA A 151 5.55 4.14 2.48
N TRP A 152 4.49 3.47 2.91
CA TRP A 152 3.81 3.76 4.18
C TRP A 152 4.78 3.62 5.35
N GLU A 153 5.51 2.51 5.44
CA GLU A 153 6.49 2.30 6.51
C GLU A 153 7.58 3.36 6.50
N LEU A 154 8.16 3.67 5.33
CA LEU A 154 9.24 4.65 5.23
C LEU A 154 8.79 6.06 5.62
N VAL A 155 7.64 6.51 5.12
CA VAL A 155 7.12 7.86 5.42
C VAL A 155 6.75 7.97 6.89
N TYR A 156 6.04 6.99 7.44
CA TYR A 156 5.53 7.07 8.81
C TYR A 156 6.66 6.90 9.83
N ALA A 157 7.66 6.07 9.56
CA ALA A 157 8.86 5.97 10.38
C ALA A 157 9.62 7.29 10.53
N LEU A 158 9.73 8.05 9.42
CA LEU A 158 10.57 9.24 9.35
C LEU A 158 9.83 10.53 9.72
N THR A 159 8.52 10.59 9.48
CA THR A 159 7.76 11.85 9.57
C THR A 159 6.66 11.86 10.62
N VAL A 160 6.12 10.69 11.00
CA VAL A 160 4.96 10.61 11.90
C VAL A 160 5.34 10.01 13.25
N ALA A 161 6.15 8.95 13.26
CA ALA A 161 6.58 8.26 14.48
C ALA A 161 7.36 9.21 15.40
N GLU A 162 6.91 9.30 16.66
CA GLU A 162 7.56 10.14 17.66
C GLU A 162 8.44 9.29 18.56
N ALA A 163 7.91 8.15 19.02
CA ALA A 163 8.61 7.30 19.95
C ALA A 163 9.78 6.54 19.35
N THR A 164 10.80 6.37 20.18
CA THR A 164 11.92 5.49 19.89
C THR A 164 11.47 4.07 19.60
N LEU A 165 10.51 3.53 20.37
CA LEU A 165 10.00 2.17 20.15
C LEU A 165 9.31 2.04 18.79
N GLU A 166 8.46 3.00 18.41
CA GLU A 166 7.79 3.03 17.11
C GLU A 166 8.80 3.11 15.97
N LYS A 167 9.77 4.03 16.06
CA LYS A 167 10.85 4.15 15.08
C LYS A 167 11.64 2.85 14.91
N ILE A 168 11.91 2.15 16.01
CA ILE A 168 12.56 0.83 15.99
C ILE A 168 11.65 -0.20 15.30
N CYS A 169 10.37 -0.28 15.67
CA CYS A 169 9.41 -1.21 15.07
C CYS A 169 9.28 -0.99 13.55
N PHE A 170 9.08 0.25 13.12
CA PHE A 170 9.06 0.61 11.70
C PHE A 170 10.39 0.31 11.01
N GLY A 171 11.52 0.56 11.67
CA GLY A 171 12.84 0.23 11.13
C GLY A 171 13.04 -1.27 10.92
N ILE A 172 12.52 -2.10 11.83
CA ILE A 172 12.54 -3.56 11.69
C ILE A 172 11.64 -4.00 10.52
N TRP A 173 10.43 -3.45 10.40
CA TRP A 173 9.56 -3.77 9.26
C TRP A 173 10.18 -3.38 7.93
N MET A 174 10.74 -2.18 7.82
CA MET A 174 11.43 -1.73 6.61
C MET A 174 12.60 -2.68 6.24
N ALA A 175 13.32 -3.21 7.23
CA ALA A 175 14.37 -4.20 6.97
C ALA A 175 13.80 -5.55 6.47
N ILE A 176 12.65 -5.98 6.99
CA ILE A 176 11.97 -7.19 6.53
C ILE A 176 11.38 -6.99 5.13
N ASP A 177 10.82 -5.82 4.84
CA ASP A 177 10.27 -5.46 3.52
C ASP A 177 11.33 -5.52 2.42
N CYS A 178 12.61 -5.26 2.73
CA CYS A 178 13.70 -5.51 1.79
C CYS A 178 13.73 -6.97 1.33
N GLY A 179 13.37 -7.93 2.19
CA GLY A 179 13.21 -9.35 1.84
C GLY A 179 12.03 -9.60 0.90
N LEU A 180 10.92 -8.89 1.08
CA LEU A 180 9.76 -8.95 0.19
C LEU A 180 10.08 -8.36 -1.19
N VAL A 181 10.76 -7.21 -1.21
CA VAL A 181 11.24 -6.56 -2.44
C VAL A 181 12.23 -7.46 -3.16
N TYR A 182 13.16 -8.09 -2.43
CA TYR A 182 14.05 -9.10 -3.00
C TYR A 182 13.26 -10.24 -3.65
N GLY A 183 12.23 -10.78 -2.97
CA GLY A 183 11.35 -11.81 -3.52
C GLY A 183 10.70 -11.38 -4.84
N LEU A 184 10.14 -10.17 -4.89
CA LEU A 184 9.55 -9.59 -6.10
C LEU A 184 10.59 -9.45 -7.22
N LEU A 185 11.72 -8.79 -6.98
CA LEU A 185 12.70 -8.50 -8.02
C LEU A 185 13.40 -9.75 -8.53
N LYS A 186 13.69 -10.71 -7.63
CA LYS A 186 14.37 -11.94 -7.99
C LYS A 186 13.46 -12.91 -8.70
N TYR A 187 12.22 -13.09 -8.23
CA TYR A 187 11.35 -14.17 -8.70
C TYR A 187 10.14 -13.69 -9.50
N GLY A 188 9.81 -12.40 -9.50
CA GLY A 188 8.62 -11.88 -10.17
C GLY A 188 8.59 -12.12 -11.68
N HIS A 189 9.74 -12.15 -12.34
CA HIS A 189 9.80 -12.46 -13.77
C HIS A 189 9.17 -13.82 -14.14
N ASN A 190 9.07 -14.77 -13.19
CA ASN A 190 8.41 -16.07 -13.38
C ASN A 190 6.90 -15.96 -13.56
N GLU A 191 6.29 -14.88 -13.07
CA GLU A 191 4.84 -14.69 -13.00
C GLU A 191 4.30 -13.85 -14.16
N TRP A 192 5.17 -13.11 -14.87
CA TRP A 192 4.81 -12.13 -15.89
C TRP A 192 5.04 -12.61 -17.33
N ASN A 193 5.07 -13.92 -17.59
CA ASN A 193 5.26 -14.46 -18.95
C ASN A 193 4.17 -14.00 -19.93
N HIS A 194 2.96 -13.71 -19.43
CA HIS A 194 1.85 -13.18 -20.22
C HIS A 194 2.01 -11.69 -20.60
N ALA A 195 2.93 -10.96 -19.95
CA ALA A 195 3.19 -9.54 -20.20
C ALA A 195 4.71 -9.25 -20.25
N PRO A 196 5.38 -9.55 -21.39
CA PRO A 196 6.83 -9.42 -21.51
C PRO A 196 7.39 -8.03 -21.17
N ALA A 197 6.64 -6.97 -21.49
CA ALA A 197 7.02 -5.60 -21.15
C ALA A 197 7.15 -5.40 -19.63
N VAL A 198 6.22 -5.94 -18.83
CA VAL A 198 6.26 -5.89 -17.36
C VAL A 198 7.39 -6.77 -16.83
N LYS A 199 7.52 -7.99 -17.36
CA LYS A 199 8.57 -8.94 -16.98
C LYS A 199 9.97 -8.34 -17.10
N ASN A 200 10.26 -7.67 -18.22
CA ASN A 200 11.58 -7.13 -18.52
C ASN A 200 11.91 -5.83 -17.77
N HIS A 201 10.89 -5.10 -17.30
CA HIS A 201 11.04 -3.82 -16.61
C HIS A 201 10.54 -3.84 -15.17
N LEU A 202 10.42 -5.04 -14.58
CA LEU A 202 9.79 -5.23 -13.26
C LEU A 202 10.39 -4.31 -12.18
N GLY A 203 11.71 -4.20 -12.13
CA GLY A 203 12.40 -3.33 -11.18
C GLY A 203 12.12 -1.85 -11.38
N SER A 204 12.16 -1.38 -12.63
CA SER A 204 11.85 0.03 -12.96
C SER A 204 10.40 0.36 -12.65
N ILE A 205 9.47 -0.54 -12.97
CA ILE A 205 8.05 -0.36 -12.65
C ILE A 205 7.89 -0.28 -11.13
N PHE A 206 8.51 -1.19 -10.37
CA PHE A 206 8.45 -1.15 -8.92
C PHE A 206 8.99 0.17 -8.35
N ILE A 207 10.12 0.68 -8.84
CA ILE A 207 10.69 1.96 -8.41
C ILE A 207 9.75 3.13 -8.69
N VAL A 208 9.12 3.17 -9.87
CA VAL A 208 8.16 4.23 -10.22
C VAL A 208 6.93 4.16 -9.31
N LEU A 209 6.39 2.95 -9.08
CA LEU A 209 5.25 2.76 -8.17
C LEU A 209 5.63 3.19 -6.75
N LEU A 210 6.80 2.77 -6.26
CA LEU A 210 7.30 3.14 -4.94
C LEU A 210 7.47 4.65 -4.82
N GLY A 211 8.08 5.31 -5.80
CA GLY A 211 8.22 6.77 -5.83
C GLY A 211 6.87 7.49 -5.76
N GLY A 212 5.88 7.03 -6.54
CA GLY A 212 4.52 7.55 -6.49
C GLY A 212 3.85 7.36 -5.12
N CYS A 213 3.96 6.16 -4.54
CA CYS A 213 3.42 5.87 -3.21
C CYS A 213 4.11 6.69 -2.12
N LEU A 214 5.43 6.91 -2.21
CA LEU A 214 6.19 7.75 -1.26
C LEU A 214 5.69 9.18 -1.29
N VAL A 215 5.53 9.77 -2.48
CA VAL A 215 5.00 11.13 -2.63
C VAL A 215 3.57 11.19 -2.10
N GLY A 216 2.74 10.19 -2.39
CA GLY A 216 1.35 10.11 -1.92
C GLY A 216 1.23 10.05 -0.40
N HIS A 217 1.94 9.13 0.25
CA HIS A 217 1.95 9.01 1.71
C HIS A 217 2.52 10.25 2.38
N TRP A 218 3.63 10.79 1.86
CA TRP A 218 4.24 12.00 2.40
C TRP A 218 3.31 13.20 2.27
N ALA A 219 2.68 13.40 1.12
CA ALA A 219 1.73 14.50 0.91
C ALA A 219 0.53 14.39 1.85
N PHE A 220 -0.02 13.18 2.02
CA PHE A 220 -1.13 12.93 2.95
C PHE A 220 -0.75 13.20 4.40
N ALA A 221 0.36 12.62 4.87
CA ALA A 221 0.84 12.82 6.24
C ALA A 221 1.19 14.28 6.50
N LYS A 222 1.89 14.94 5.57
CA LYS A 222 2.25 16.35 5.72
C LYS A 222 1.03 17.26 5.76
N TRP A 223 0.08 17.06 4.83
CA TRP A 223 -1.18 17.81 4.84
C TRP A 223 -1.92 17.63 6.17
N TRP A 224 -1.96 16.42 6.70
CA TRP A 224 -2.62 16.12 7.97
C TRP A 224 -1.99 16.87 9.16
N LEU A 225 -0.66 16.78 9.27
CA LEU A 225 0.10 17.38 10.36
C LEU A 225 0.07 18.92 10.28
N ASP A 226 0.29 19.49 9.10
CA ASP A 226 0.32 20.95 8.91
C ASP A 226 -1.05 21.60 9.22
N ASN A 227 -2.15 20.89 8.97
CA ASN A 227 -3.51 21.39 9.22
C ASN A 227 -4.06 20.97 10.59
N SER A 228 -3.27 20.29 11.44
CA SER A 228 -3.70 19.83 12.77
C SER A 228 -5.03 19.05 12.73
N LEU A 229 -5.17 18.17 11.73
CA LEU A 229 -6.41 17.41 11.56
C LEU A 229 -6.62 16.45 12.73
N GLY A 230 -7.89 16.29 13.12
CA GLY A 230 -8.29 15.45 14.24
C GLY A 230 -7.90 16.00 15.62
N ALA A 231 -7.26 17.17 15.71
CA ALA A 231 -6.79 17.74 16.97
C ALA A 231 -7.92 17.90 18.00
N ARG A 232 -7.73 17.28 19.16
CA ARG A 232 -8.68 17.25 20.29
C ARG A 232 -7.92 17.21 21.60
N GLN A 233 -8.60 17.57 22.69
CA GLN A 233 -8.03 17.44 24.03
C GLN A 233 -7.61 16.00 24.31
N GLY A 234 -6.40 15.83 24.86
CA GLY A 234 -5.87 14.51 25.19
C GLY A 234 -5.17 13.81 24.01
N LYS A 235 -5.20 14.40 22.80
CA LYS A 235 -4.39 13.96 21.66
C LYS A 235 -3.10 14.78 21.64
N PHE A 236 -1.98 14.09 21.91
CA PHE A 236 -0.67 14.71 21.98
C PHE A 236 0.13 14.44 20.71
N TYR A 237 0.79 15.48 20.22
CA TYR A 237 1.80 15.34 19.17
C TYR A 237 2.89 16.40 19.36
N ALA A 238 4.15 16.00 19.25
CA ALA A 238 5.33 16.85 19.48
C ALA A 238 5.31 17.58 20.83
N GLY A 239 4.81 16.91 21.88
CA GLY A 239 4.69 17.46 23.23
C GLY A 239 3.60 18.52 23.42
N LYS A 240 2.74 18.73 22.41
CA LYS A 240 1.65 19.70 22.43
C LYS A 240 0.30 18.98 22.59
N ASP A 241 -0.47 19.38 23.61
CA ASP A 241 -1.89 18.99 23.74
C ASP A 241 -2.73 19.66 22.63
N MET A 242 -3.78 18.98 22.18
CA MET A 242 -4.49 19.30 20.94
C MET A 242 -3.55 19.35 19.73
N GLY A 243 -2.61 18.40 19.66
CA GLY A 243 -1.82 18.15 18.47
C GLY A 243 -2.63 17.43 17.38
N PRO A 244 -2.12 17.37 16.13
CA PRO A 244 -2.71 16.52 15.09
C PRO A 244 -2.95 15.08 15.59
N ASP A 245 -4.12 14.51 15.32
CA ASP A 245 -4.44 13.15 15.75
C ASP A 245 -3.74 12.14 14.82
N THR A 246 -2.61 11.63 15.30
CA THR A 246 -1.81 10.65 14.58
C THR A 246 -2.37 9.23 14.66
N THR A 247 -3.22 8.93 15.64
CA THR A 247 -3.98 7.68 15.71
C THR A 247 -5.00 7.62 14.57
N GLU A 248 -5.74 8.70 14.34
CA GLU A 248 -6.67 8.79 13.22
C GLU A 248 -5.94 8.77 11.87
N LEU A 249 -4.81 9.48 11.75
CA LEU A 249 -3.95 9.41 10.55
C LEU A 249 -3.47 7.97 10.29
N GLY A 250 -3.05 7.27 11.34
CA GLY A 250 -2.66 5.86 11.30
C GLY A 250 -3.79 4.96 10.82
N PHE A 251 -5.01 5.16 11.32
CA PHE A 251 -6.19 4.42 10.89
C PHE A 251 -6.44 4.54 9.39
N TRP A 252 -6.54 5.77 8.87
CA TRP A 252 -6.90 5.99 7.47
C TRP A 252 -5.88 5.40 6.50
N SER A 253 -4.60 5.58 6.83
CA SER A 253 -3.51 5.09 6.00
C SER A 253 -3.37 3.56 6.06
N ALA A 254 -3.47 2.96 7.25
CA ALA A 254 -3.41 1.52 7.44
C ALA A 254 -4.64 0.80 6.84
N ALA A 255 -5.86 1.35 7.01
CA ALA A 255 -7.07 0.77 6.42
C ALA A 255 -7.02 0.79 4.88
N THR A 256 -6.47 1.86 4.30
CA THR A 256 -6.26 1.97 2.84
C THR A 256 -5.23 0.94 2.37
N ALA A 257 -4.09 0.84 3.06
CA ALA A 257 -3.06 -0.17 2.75
C ALA A 257 -3.62 -1.60 2.83
N GLN A 258 -4.39 -1.88 3.89
CA GLN A 258 -5.01 -3.18 4.11
C GLN A 258 -6.00 -3.54 3.01
N LEU A 259 -6.86 -2.61 2.60
CA LEU A 259 -7.81 -2.84 1.52
C LEU A 259 -7.09 -3.20 0.21
N ILE A 260 -6.09 -2.38 -0.17
CA ILE A 260 -5.30 -2.60 -1.38
C ILE A 260 -4.62 -3.97 -1.32
N LEU A 261 -3.98 -4.29 -0.19
CA LEU A 261 -3.27 -5.55 -0.01
C LEU A 261 -4.21 -6.75 -0.08
N SER A 262 -5.35 -6.70 0.59
CA SER A 262 -6.33 -7.80 0.65
C SER A 262 -6.95 -8.07 -0.72
N ALA A 263 -7.42 -7.02 -1.38
CA ALA A 263 -8.04 -7.12 -2.70
C ALA A 263 -7.02 -7.56 -3.77
N ALA A 264 -5.81 -7.00 -3.76
CA ALA A 264 -4.76 -7.38 -4.70
C ALA A 264 -4.26 -8.79 -4.46
N SER A 265 -4.18 -9.26 -3.20
CA SER A 265 -3.73 -10.62 -2.88
C SER A 265 -4.74 -11.66 -3.37
N LEU A 266 -6.03 -11.40 -3.17
CA LEU A 266 -7.10 -12.24 -3.71
C LEU A 266 -7.07 -12.28 -5.23
N SER A 267 -6.94 -11.11 -5.88
CA SER A 267 -6.86 -10.99 -7.34
C SER A 267 -5.64 -11.72 -7.91
N GLN A 268 -4.48 -11.59 -7.26
CA GLN A 268 -3.24 -12.24 -7.67
C GLN A 268 -3.40 -13.77 -7.68
N LEU A 269 -4.05 -14.33 -6.66
CA LEU A 269 -4.29 -15.77 -6.55
C LEU A 269 -5.19 -16.27 -7.68
N LEU A 270 -6.25 -15.52 -8.02
CA LEU A 270 -7.16 -15.83 -9.13
C LEU A 270 -6.48 -15.75 -10.49
N ILE A 271 -5.68 -14.71 -10.73
CA ILE A 271 -5.01 -14.49 -12.02
C ILE A 271 -3.90 -15.52 -12.25
N ARG A 272 -3.11 -15.84 -11.22
CA ARG A 272 -2.00 -16.80 -11.35
C ARG A 272 -2.48 -18.24 -11.46
N GLY A 273 -3.54 -18.61 -10.73
CA GLY A 273 -4.04 -19.99 -10.71
C GLY A 273 -3.08 -21.00 -10.07
N HIS A 274 -2.13 -20.53 -9.25
CA HIS A 274 -1.32 -21.36 -8.34
C HIS A 274 -0.99 -20.63 -7.04
N THR A 275 -0.60 -21.38 -6.01
CA THR A 275 -0.29 -20.86 -4.66
C THR A 275 1.17 -20.41 -4.47
N GLY A 276 1.83 -19.98 -5.56
CA GLY A 276 3.22 -19.51 -5.52
C GLY A 276 3.35 -18.22 -4.70
N GLY A 277 4.37 -18.16 -3.84
CA GLY A 277 4.66 -17.00 -2.98
C GLY A 277 3.84 -16.93 -1.69
N VAL A 278 2.86 -17.83 -1.50
CA VAL A 278 1.91 -17.79 -0.37
C VAL A 278 1.67 -19.17 0.25
N SER A 279 1.18 -19.17 1.48
CA SER A 279 0.85 -20.37 2.26
C SER A 279 -0.31 -20.12 3.23
N TRP A 280 -0.84 -21.19 3.83
CA TRP A 280 -1.85 -21.09 4.89
C TRP A 280 -1.40 -20.26 6.08
N SER A 281 -0.13 -20.42 6.50
CA SER A 281 0.45 -19.63 7.60
C SER A 281 0.58 -18.16 7.24
N VAL A 282 0.89 -17.83 5.97
CA VAL A 282 0.89 -16.45 5.47
C VAL A 282 -0.51 -15.85 5.60
N TRP A 283 -1.54 -16.54 5.11
CA TRP A 283 -2.91 -16.04 5.23
C TRP A 283 -3.36 -15.87 6.69
N ALA A 284 -3.14 -16.89 7.54
CA ALA A 284 -3.58 -16.87 8.92
C ALA A 284 -2.89 -15.74 9.72
N SER A 285 -1.57 -15.61 9.60
CA SER A 285 -0.83 -14.53 10.27
C SER A 285 -1.26 -13.14 9.80
N ARG A 286 -1.53 -12.99 8.50
CA ARG A 286 -2.02 -11.73 7.91
C ARG A 286 -3.41 -11.34 8.42
N LEU A 287 -4.36 -12.27 8.34
CA LEU A 287 -5.74 -12.07 8.79
C LEU A 287 -5.77 -11.76 10.28
N LEU A 288 -5.09 -12.57 11.11
CA LEU A 288 -5.05 -12.34 12.55
C LEU A 288 -4.34 -11.03 12.90
N GLY A 289 -3.24 -10.70 12.21
CA GLY A 289 -2.53 -9.43 12.40
C GLY A 289 -3.42 -8.23 12.11
N THR A 290 -4.24 -8.31 11.06
CA THR A 290 -5.22 -7.28 10.69
C THR A 290 -6.33 -7.18 11.73
N ILE A 291 -6.98 -8.30 12.06
CA ILE A 291 -8.07 -8.32 13.04
C ILE A 291 -7.60 -7.76 14.38
N VAL A 292 -6.43 -8.17 14.87
CA VAL A 292 -5.93 -7.76 16.18
C VAL A 292 -5.39 -6.32 16.16
N GLY A 293 -4.52 -5.99 15.21
CA GLY A 293 -3.80 -4.70 15.18
C GLY A 293 -4.58 -3.53 14.61
N LEU A 294 -5.51 -3.80 13.69
CA LEU A 294 -6.37 -2.80 13.06
C LEU A 294 -7.80 -2.90 13.64
N ASP A 295 -8.56 -3.93 13.30
CA ASP A 295 -10.00 -3.94 13.56
C ASP A 295 -10.32 -3.88 15.07
N MET A 296 -9.81 -4.82 15.86
CA MET A 296 -10.04 -4.88 17.30
C MET A 296 -9.46 -3.66 18.03
N ASN A 297 -8.27 -3.20 17.64
CA ASN A 297 -7.64 -2.03 18.24
C ASN A 297 -8.51 -0.78 18.10
N TYR A 298 -8.90 -0.44 16.86
CA TYR A 298 -9.69 0.76 16.60
C TYR A 298 -11.16 0.61 17.04
N LEU A 299 -11.74 -0.59 16.97
CA LEU A 299 -13.08 -0.84 17.52
C LEU A 299 -13.11 -0.78 19.05
N TRP A 300 -12.03 -1.19 19.72
CA TRP A 300 -11.88 -1.03 21.17
C TRP A 300 -11.82 0.45 21.56
N ALA A 301 -10.96 1.22 20.87
CA ALA A 301 -10.86 2.66 21.04
C ALA A 301 -12.20 3.35 20.77
N TRP A 302 -12.89 2.97 19.69
CA TRP A 302 -14.24 3.47 19.40
C TRP A 302 -15.25 3.09 20.48
N TYR A 303 -15.27 1.85 20.97
CA TYR A 303 -16.30 1.44 21.91
C TYR A 303 -16.20 2.16 23.26
N PHE A 304 -14.99 2.33 23.79
CA PHE A 304 -14.75 2.93 25.10
C PHE A 304 -14.44 4.43 25.07
N TRP A 305 -13.97 4.96 23.94
CA TRP A 305 -13.63 6.37 23.76
C TRP A 305 -14.18 6.93 22.44
N ARG A 306 -15.52 6.92 22.34
CA ARG A 306 -16.26 7.24 21.11
C ARG A 306 -15.96 8.61 20.58
N GLU A 307 -15.92 9.64 21.43
CA GLU A 307 -15.80 11.02 21.00
C GLU A 307 -14.48 11.31 20.28
N ALA A 308 -13.41 10.56 20.56
CA ALA A 308 -12.15 10.66 19.82
C ALA A 308 -12.09 9.76 18.57
N HIS A 309 -12.91 8.70 18.50
CA HIS A 309 -12.76 7.63 17.50
C HIS A 309 -14.00 7.41 16.63
N THR A 310 -14.90 8.40 16.54
CA THR A 310 -16.13 8.31 15.71
C THR A 310 -15.88 7.95 14.24
N TYR A 311 -14.70 8.30 13.71
CA TYR A 311 -14.32 8.03 12.32
C TYR A 311 -14.31 6.54 11.97
N VAL A 312 -14.03 5.65 12.93
CA VAL A 312 -13.93 4.19 12.74
C VAL A 312 -15.23 3.58 12.20
N MET A 313 -16.37 4.15 12.61
CA MET A 313 -17.70 3.70 12.22
C MET A 313 -18.36 4.61 11.18
N SER A 314 -17.60 5.52 10.57
CA SER A 314 -18.08 6.26 9.40
C SER A 314 -18.34 5.31 8.23
N PRO A 315 -19.30 5.60 7.33
CA PRO A 315 -19.59 4.73 6.19
C PRO A 315 -18.37 4.45 5.31
N PHE A 316 -17.49 5.44 5.16
CA PHE A 316 -16.26 5.29 4.38
C PHE A 316 -15.24 4.39 5.10
N ALA A 317 -15.07 4.54 6.41
CA ALA A 317 -14.22 3.65 7.20
C ALA A 317 -14.70 2.19 7.12
N ILE A 318 -16.01 1.96 7.32
CA ILE A 318 -16.64 0.64 7.22
C ILE A 318 -16.40 0.02 5.85
N PHE A 319 -16.50 0.83 4.78
CA PHE A 319 -16.16 0.36 3.44
C PHE A 319 -14.70 -0.10 3.35
N LEU A 320 -13.74 0.67 3.90
CA LEU A 320 -12.31 0.32 3.83
C LEU A 320 -12.00 -0.97 4.59
N TRP A 321 -12.22 -1.01 5.91
CA TRP A 321 -11.86 -2.17 6.72
C TRP A 321 -12.79 -3.36 6.44
N GLY A 322 -14.07 -3.11 6.20
CA GLY A 322 -15.05 -4.16 5.89
C GLY A 322 -14.78 -4.85 4.56
N THR A 323 -14.40 -4.10 3.51
CA THR A 323 -14.04 -4.71 2.22
C THR A 323 -12.71 -5.46 2.30
N GLY A 324 -11.71 -4.91 3.01
CA GLY A 324 -10.46 -5.61 3.27
C GLY A 324 -10.67 -6.95 3.96
N LEU A 325 -11.44 -6.94 5.06
CA LEU A 325 -11.80 -8.15 5.80
C LEU A 325 -12.60 -9.14 4.94
N ALA A 326 -13.56 -8.66 4.14
CA ALA A 326 -14.32 -9.52 3.24
C ALA A 326 -13.42 -10.23 2.22
N CYS A 327 -12.44 -9.52 1.63
CA CYS A 327 -11.45 -10.14 0.75
C CYS A 327 -10.63 -11.22 1.47
N ASP A 328 -10.23 -10.99 2.71
CA ASP A 328 -9.43 -11.94 3.49
C ASP A 328 -10.21 -13.15 3.98
N LEU A 329 -11.50 -12.99 4.24
CA LEU A 329 -12.42 -14.10 4.53
C LEU A 329 -12.77 -14.91 3.27
N ALA A 330 -12.79 -14.28 2.09
CA ALA A 330 -12.95 -14.99 0.81
C ALA A 330 -11.69 -15.74 0.38
N TYR A 331 -10.51 -15.20 0.72
CA TYR A 331 -9.19 -15.75 0.38
C TYR A 331 -9.01 -17.27 0.63
N PRO A 332 -9.34 -17.85 1.80
CA PRO A 332 -9.13 -19.28 2.06
C PRO A 332 -9.93 -20.18 1.11
N PHE A 333 -11.14 -19.77 0.72
CA PHE A 333 -11.97 -20.53 -0.22
C PHE A 333 -11.35 -20.52 -1.62
N VAL A 334 -10.89 -19.36 -2.09
CA VAL A 334 -10.18 -19.24 -3.37
C VAL A 334 -8.87 -20.02 -3.33
N TYR A 335 -8.13 -19.93 -2.22
CA TYR A 335 -6.88 -20.66 -2.01
C TYR A 335 -7.09 -22.16 -2.10
N LEU A 336 -8.13 -22.72 -1.47
CA LEU A 336 -8.46 -24.15 -1.60
C LEU A 336 -8.70 -24.56 -3.04
N GLN A 337 -9.41 -23.75 -3.83
CA GLN A 337 -9.67 -24.08 -5.23
C GLN A 337 -8.41 -23.99 -6.09
N VAL A 338 -7.62 -22.93 -5.92
CA VAL A 338 -6.35 -22.73 -6.64
C VAL A 338 -5.29 -23.75 -6.23
N GLN A 339 -5.34 -24.26 -4.99
CA GLN A 339 -4.44 -25.32 -4.53
C GLN A 339 -4.66 -26.62 -5.31
N LYS A 340 -5.90 -26.94 -5.71
CA LYS A 340 -6.20 -28.13 -6.53
C LYS A 340 -5.56 -28.07 -7.92
N THR A 341 -5.35 -26.87 -8.45
CA THR A 341 -4.69 -26.64 -9.74
C THR A 341 -3.21 -26.29 -9.59
N THR A 342 -2.62 -26.42 -8.39
CA THR A 342 -1.20 -26.13 -8.18
C THR A 342 -0.36 -27.40 -8.36
N LYS A 343 0.60 -27.37 -9.29
CA LYS A 343 1.66 -28.37 -9.40
C LYS A 343 2.95 -27.82 -8.79
N VAL A 344 3.62 -28.61 -7.96
CA VAL A 344 4.94 -28.30 -7.41
C VAL A 344 5.99 -28.98 -8.29
N LEU A 345 6.97 -28.22 -8.77
CA LEU A 345 8.09 -28.69 -9.57
C LEU A 345 9.29 -29.07 -8.69
N ASP A 346 10.23 -29.80 -9.28
CA ASP A 346 11.54 -30.03 -8.68
C ASP A 346 12.23 -28.68 -8.46
N GLY A 347 12.67 -28.44 -7.21
CA GLY A 347 13.15 -27.12 -6.77
C GLY A 347 12.12 -26.24 -6.06
N GLY A 348 10.89 -26.73 -5.86
CA GLY A 348 9.88 -26.09 -5.00
C GLY A 348 8.98 -25.09 -5.70
N ARG A 349 9.25 -24.76 -6.96
CA ARG A 349 8.43 -23.83 -7.75
C ARG A 349 7.00 -24.33 -7.91
N LYS A 350 6.03 -23.46 -7.73
CA LYS A 350 4.61 -23.77 -7.89
C LYS A 350 4.10 -23.16 -9.20
N ILE A 351 3.45 -23.97 -10.03
CA ILE A 351 2.86 -23.53 -11.30
C ILE A 351 1.41 -23.99 -11.39
N ARG A 352 0.65 -23.36 -12.29
CA ARG A 352 -0.69 -23.84 -12.63
C ARG A 352 -0.58 -25.16 -13.40
N PHE A 353 -1.35 -26.15 -12.96
CA PHE A 353 -1.55 -27.40 -13.68
C PHE A 353 -2.46 -27.13 -14.88
N GLU A 354 -1.87 -26.91 -16.04
CA GLU A 354 -2.59 -26.99 -17.30
C GLU A 354 -2.77 -28.47 -17.63
N THR A 355 -4.03 -28.91 -17.73
CA THR A 355 -4.33 -30.23 -18.28
C THR A 355 -4.09 -30.16 -19.79
N GLU A 356 -2.84 -30.25 -20.24
CA GLU A 356 -2.49 -30.58 -21.63
C GLU A 356 -2.88 -32.04 -21.91
N HIS A 357 -4.16 -32.39 -21.82
CA HIS A 357 -4.65 -33.74 -22.11
C HIS A 357 -6.06 -33.77 -22.70
N VAL A 358 -6.38 -32.81 -23.57
CA VAL A 358 -7.54 -32.95 -24.49
C VAL A 358 -7.21 -32.50 -25.93
N SER A 359 -6.14 -31.73 -26.16
CA SER A 359 -5.73 -31.32 -27.52
C SER A 359 -4.88 -32.37 -28.24
N ALA A 360 -4.04 -33.14 -27.53
CA ALA A 360 -3.20 -34.18 -28.13
C ALA A 360 -4.02 -35.39 -28.62
N THR A 361 -5.00 -35.84 -27.83
CA THR A 361 -5.88 -36.96 -28.18
C THR A 361 -6.90 -36.63 -29.28
N ARG A 362 -7.12 -35.35 -29.59
CA ARG A 362 -7.96 -34.91 -30.72
C ARG A 362 -7.16 -34.78 -32.01
N ARG A 363 -5.83 -34.63 -31.94
CA ARG A 363 -4.94 -34.57 -33.09
C ARG A 363 -4.53 -35.96 -33.58
N GLU A 364 -4.41 -36.93 -32.68
CA GLU A 364 -4.19 -38.36 -33.04
C GLU A 364 -5.45 -39.10 -33.50
N LYS A 365 -6.65 -38.57 -33.25
CA LYS A 365 -7.91 -39.13 -33.78
C LYS A 365 -8.36 -38.52 -35.11
N ASN A 366 -7.66 -37.51 -35.59
CA ASN A 366 -7.92 -36.80 -36.86
C ASN A 366 -6.72 -36.84 -37.83
N LEU A 367 -5.73 -37.68 -37.53
CA LEU A 367 -4.67 -38.16 -38.43
C LEU A 367 -4.90 -39.66 -38.60
#